data_AF-A0A7C2M4E7-F1
#
_entry.id   AF-A0A7C2M4E7-F1
#
_cell.length_a   1.000
_cell.length_b   1.000
_cell.length_c   1.000
_cell.angle_alpha   90.00
_cell.angle_beta   90.00
_cell.angle_gamma   90.00
#
_symmetry.space_group_name_H-M   'P 1'
#
loop_
_entity.id
_entity.type
_entity.pdbx_description
1 polymer ?
#
loop_
_entity_poly.entity_id
_entity_poly.type
_entity_poly.pdbx_seq_one_letter_code
_entity_poly.pdbx_strand_id
1 'polypeptide(L)'
;STSKALSKIEFSSILFFLGILLAVAGLESLVVENGAGALLYAANSLSTLIPNMNLVVIILGFLSAIVDNVPLVAASMAMYDFPVNDPIWHFIAYCAGTGGSLLIIGSAAGVAAMGMEKINFMWYLKNIGPLAMMGFLAGAISFMLNVFFFL
;
A
#
# COMPACT_ATOMS: atom_id res chain seq x y z
N SER A 1 1.13 -28.67 -25.74
CA SER A 1 -0.32 -28.36 -25.77
C SER A 1 -0.56 -27.11 -24.96
N THR A 2 -1.26 -26.13 -25.51
CA THR A 2 -1.66 -24.86 -24.87
C THR A 2 -2.37 -25.07 -23.54
N SER A 3 -3.12 -26.16 -23.39
CA SER A 3 -3.78 -26.56 -22.14
C SER A 3 -2.80 -26.85 -20.98
N LYS A 4 -1.59 -27.38 -21.28
CA LYS A 4 -0.53 -27.65 -20.28
C LYS A 4 0.24 -26.38 -19.87
N ALA A 5 0.20 -25.32 -20.68
CA ALA A 5 0.75 -24.01 -20.35
C ALA A 5 -0.26 -23.19 -19.54
N LEU A 6 -1.56 -23.29 -19.89
CA LEU A 6 -2.65 -22.65 -19.15
C LEU A 6 -2.79 -23.20 -17.72
N SER A 7 -2.51 -24.49 -17.50
CA SER A 7 -2.53 -25.10 -16.16
C SER A 7 -1.40 -24.61 -15.23
N LYS A 8 -0.41 -23.87 -15.75
CA LYS A 8 0.62 -23.20 -14.94
C LYS A 8 0.21 -21.79 -14.52
N ILE A 9 -0.91 -21.29 -15.03
CA ILE A 9 -1.45 -19.99 -14.64
C ILE A 9 -2.23 -20.17 -13.34
N GLU A 10 -1.84 -19.42 -12.31
CA GLU A 10 -2.57 -19.38 -11.04
C GLU A 10 -3.83 -18.53 -11.18
N PHE A 11 -4.89 -19.13 -11.74
CA PHE A 11 -6.18 -18.46 -11.95
C PHE A 11 -6.74 -17.84 -10.65
N SER A 12 -6.49 -18.46 -9.50
CA SER A 12 -6.90 -17.92 -8.20
C SER A 12 -6.25 -16.56 -7.90
N SER A 13 -4.96 -16.40 -8.19
CA SER A 13 -4.22 -15.16 -7.99
C SER A 13 -4.72 -14.05 -8.93
N ILE A 14 -5.01 -14.39 -10.20
CA ILE A 14 -5.58 -13.45 -11.17
C ILE A 14 -6.96 -12.96 -10.74
N LEU A 15 -7.85 -13.86 -10.32
CA LEU A 15 -9.20 -13.48 -9.88
C LEU A 15 -9.17 -12.66 -8.58
N PHE A 16 -8.20 -12.90 -7.71
CA PHE A 16 -7.97 -12.09 -6.51
C PHE A 16 -7.57 -10.65 -6.87
N PHE A 17 -6.56 -10.46 -7.72
CA PHE A 17 -6.15 -9.12 -8.17
C PHE A 17 -7.25 -8.43 -8.97
N LEU A 18 -7.97 -9.15 -9.83
CA LEU A 18 -9.14 -8.62 -10.54
C LEU A 18 -10.21 -8.12 -9.56
N GLY A 19 -10.51 -8.89 -8.51
CA GLY A 19 -11.45 -8.50 -7.46
C GLY A 19 -11.03 -7.22 -6.73
N ILE A 20 -9.76 -7.10 -6.35
CA ILE A 20 -9.20 -5.89 -5.74
C ILE A 20 -9.33 -4.70 -6.68
N LEU A 21 -8.87 -4.84 -7.93
CA LEU A 21 -8.92 -3.76 -8.92
C LEU A 21 -10.36 -3.31 -9.21
N LEU A 22 -11.33 -4.23 -9.24
CA LEU A 22 -12.75 -3.90 -9.41
C LEU A 22 -13.35 -3.20 -8.19
N ALA A 23 -13.03 -3.64 -6.98
CA ALA A 23 -13.49 -2.99 -5.74
C ALA A 23 -12.97 -1.55 -5.66
N VAL A 24 -11.72 -1.34 -6.08
CA VAL A 24 -11.04 -0.06 -6.07
C VAL A 24 -11.55 0.85 -7.16
N ALA A 25 -11.72 0.34 -8.38
CA ALA A 25 -12.38 1.07 -9.46
C ALA A 25 -13.82 1.46 -9.07
N GLY A 26 -14.53 0.58 -8.35
CA GLY A 26 -15.84 0.88 -7.79
C GLY A 26 -15.79 2.03 -6.79
N LEU A 27 -14.87 1.99 -5.82
CA LEU A 27 -14.69 3.05 -4.83
C LEU A 27 -14.26 4.38 -5.47
N GLU A 28 -13.38 4.34 -6.47
CA GLU A 28 -12.94 5.53 -7.21
C GLU A 28 -14.04 6.06 -8.15
N SER A 29 -14.94 5.20 -8.64
CA SER A 29 -16.11 5.64 -9.42
C SER A 29 -17.14 6.40 -8.60
N LEU A 30 -17.10 6.28 -7.26
CA LEU A 30 -17.93 7.07 -6.36
C LEU A 30 -17.41 8.50 -6.36
N VAL A 31 -18.12 9.34 -7.09
CA VAL A 31 -17.82 10.77 -7.16
C VAL A 31 -18.23 11.45 -5.85
N VAL A 32 -17.26 12.09 -5.21
CA VAL A 32 -17.42 12.87 -3.98
C VAL A 32 -17.35 14.36 -4.33
N GLU A 33 -17.25 15.25 -3.34
CA GLU A 33 -17.13 16.69 -3.52
C GLU A 33 -16.04 17.05 -4.56
N ASN A 34 -16.35 18.06 -5.40
CA ASN A 34 -15.51 18.55 -6.50
C ASN A 34 -15.29 17.58 -7.67
N GLY A 35 -16.07 16.49 -7.78
CA GLY A 35 -16.00 15.61 -8.95
C GLY A 35 -14.88 14.56 -8.88
N ALA A 36 -14.14 14.50 -7.77
CA ALA A 36 -13.08 13.52 -7.57
C ALA A 36 -13.66 12.17 -7.11
N GLY A 37 -12.99 11.07 -7.47
CA GLY A 37 -13.29 9.76 -6.90
C GLY A 37 -13.03 9.72 -5.39
N ALA A 38 -13.70 8.82 -4.67
CA ALA A 38 -13.63 8.80 -3.21
C ALA A 38 -12.23 8.56 -2.66
N LEU A 39 -11.41 7.74 -3.35
CA LEU A 39 -10.05 7.44 -2.92
C LEU A 39 -9.14 8.66 -3.13
N LEU A 40 -9.23 9.29 -4.31
CA LEU A 40 -8.50 10.51 -4.62
C LEU A 40 -8.90 11.68 -3.70
N TYR A 41 -10.20 11.84 -3.42
CA TYR A 41 -10.68 12.86 -2.51
C TYR A 41 -10.11 12.68 -1.10
N ALA A 42 -10.14 11.46 -0.57
CA ALA A 42 -9.60 11.16 0.75
C ALA A 42 -8.08 11.46 0.82
N ALA A 43 -7.36 11.06 -0.22
CA ALA A 43 -5.91 11.24 -0.27
C ALA A 43 -5.50 12.73 -0.44
N ASN A 44 -6.22 13.49 -1.27
CA ASN A 44 -6.03 14.95 -1.39
C ASN A 44 -6.42 15.71 -0.12
N SER A 45 -7.48 15.28 0.55
CA SER A 45 -7.87 15.85 1.85
C SER A 45 -6.76 15.67 2.88
N LEU A 46 -6.14 14.48 2.92
CA LEU A 46 -4.99 14.21 3.78
C LEU A 46 -3.79 15.10 3.42
N SER A 47 -3.48 15.26 2.13
CA SER A 47 -2.39 16.13 1.65
C SER A 47 -2.61 17.60 2.01
N THR A 48 -3.85 18.06 2.00
CA THR A 48 -4.20 19.44 2.36
C THR A 48 -4.02 19.71 3.85
N LEU A 49 -4.32 18.71 4.69
CA LEU A 49 -4.17 18.81 6.15
C LEU A 49 -2.71 18.70 6.62
N ILE A 50 -1.86 18.04 5.84
CA ILE A 50 -0.49 17.70 6.22
C ILE A 50 0.48 18.34 5.22
N PRO A 51 1.17 19.44 5.58
CA PRO A 51 2.03 20.17 4.66
C PRO A 51 3.34 19.45 4.31
N ASN A 52 3.54 18.22 4.77
CA ASN A 52 4.74 17.42 4.53
C ASN A 52 4.42 16.18 3.71
N MET A 53 4.86 16.18 2.45
CA MET A 53 4.66 15.10 1.49
C MET A 53 5.22 13.75 1.96
N ASN A 54 6.39 13.72 2.59
CA ASN A 54 6.96 12.47 3.10
C ASN A 54 6.05 11.88 4.18
N LEU A 55 5.46 12.73 5.02
CA LEU A 55 4.54 12.31 6.06
C LEU A 55 3.23 11.77 5.46
N VAL A 56 2.72 12.41 4.41
CA VAL A 56 1.56 11.89 3.65
C VAL A 56 1.86 10.50 3.09
N VAL A 57 3.01 10.30 2.44
CA VAL A 57 3.41 9.00 1.88
C VAL A 57 3.57 7.92 2.97
N ILE A 58 4.10 8.27 4.15
CA ILE A 58 4.19 7.36 5.30
C ILE A 58 2.80 6.97 5.81
N ILE A 59 1.87 7.92 5.94
CA ILE A 59 0.49 7.64 6.37
C ILE A 59 -0.22 6.78 5.34
N LEU A 60 -0.07 7.08 4.06
CA LEU A 60 -0.61 6.25 2.99
C LEU A 60 0.01 4.84 3.08
N GLY A 61 1.31 4.70 3.29
CA GLY A 61 1.93 3.41 3.59
C GLY A 61 1.24 2.66 4.73
N PHE A 62 0.95 3.32 5.85
CA PHE A 62 0.19 2.71 6.94
C PHE A 62 -1.22 2.26 6.52
N LEU A 63 -1.94 3.09 5.75
CA LEU A 63 -3.28 2.78 5.23
C LEU A 63 -3.29 1.60 4.24
N SER A 64 -2.16 1.30 3.59
CA SER A 64 -2.04 0.13 2.70
C SER A 64 -2.25 -1.20 3.43
N ALA A 65 -2.05 -1.22 4.75
CA ALA A 65 -2.37 -2.38 5.61
C ALA A 65 -3.85 -2.76 5.64
N ILE A 66 -4.74 -1.90 5.14
CA ILE A 66 -6.20 -2.11 5.12
C ILE A 66 -6.73 -2.17 3.69
N VAL A 67 -6.29 -1.27 2.83
CA VAL A 67 -6.89 -1.02 1.49
C VAL A 67 -6.20 -1.79 0.36
N ASP A 68 -5.05 -2.42 0.64
CA ASP A 68 -4.08 -2.96 -0.32
C ASP A 68 -3.09 -1.89 -0.84
N ASN A 69 -1.96 -2.35 -1.37
CA ASN A 69 -0.89 -1.49 -1.87
C ASN A 69 -1.16 -0.95 -3.29
N VAL A 70 -1.79 -1.74 -4.16
CA VAL A 70 -2.07 -1.35 -5.56
C VAL A 70 -2.96 -0.10 -5.64
N PRO A 71 -4.08 -0.01 -4.90
CA PRO A 71 -4.97 1.16 -4.95
C PRO A 71 -4.30 2.42 -4.45
N LEU A 72 -3.45 2.25 -3.44
CA LEU A 72 -2.76 3.35 -2.78
C LEU A 72 -1.67 3.95 -3.66
N VAL A 73 -0.94 3.12 -4.39
CA VAL A 73 0.02 3.58 -5.40
C VAL A 73 -0.73 4.32 -6.51
N ALA A 74 -1.86 3.78 -6.99
CA ALA A 74 -2.67 4.46 -8.01
C ALA A 74 -3.18 5.82 -7.53
N ALA A 75 -3.69 5.92 -6.29
CA ALA A 75 -4.10 7.19 -5.69
C ALA A 75 -2.92 8.17 -5.57
N SER A 76 -1.75 7.69 -5.12
CA SER A 76 -0.55 8.54 -4.99
C SER A 76 -0.07 9.08 -6.34
N MET A 77 -0.16 8.28 -7.41
CA MET A 77 0.13 8.72 -8.78
C MET A 77 -0.88 9.73 -9.31
N ALA A 78 -2.13 9.69 -8.85
CA ALA A 78 -3.15 10.68 -9.19
C ALA A 78 -3.02 11.98 -8.39
N MET A 79 -2.41 11.93 -7.20
CA MET A 79 -2.15 13.10 -6.35
C MET A 79 -0.92 13.91 -6.77
N TYR A 80 0.11 13.24 -7.29
CA TYR A 80 1.42 13.83 -7.49
C TYR A 80 1.86 13.79 -8.95
N ASP A 81 2.31 14.93 -9.47
CA ASP A 81 2.84 15.08 -10.82
C ASP A 81 4.35 15.36 -10.76
N PHE A 82 5.14 14.30 -10.56
CA PHE A 82 6.61 14.37 -10.52
C PHE A 82 7.25 13.68 -11.73
N PRO A 83 8.47 14.08 -12.13
CA PRO A 83 9.23 13.37 -13.16
C PRO A 83 9.38 11.89 -12.84
N VAL A 84 9.42 11.03 -13.86
CA VAL A 84 9.50 9.56 -13.69
C VAL A 84 10.70 9.11 -12.85
N ASN A 85 11.80 9.86 -12.87
CA ASN A 85 13.02 9.56 -12.11
C ASN A 85 13.06 10.20 -10.72
N ASP A 86 11.95 10.78 -10.26
CA ASP A 86 11.89 11.43 -8.96
C ASP A 86 11.99 10.40 -7.82
N PRO A 87 12.81 10.64 -6.79
CA PRO A 87 12.96 9.74 -5.64
C PRO A 87 11.66 9.43 -4.91
N ILE A 88 10.63 10.28 -5.03
CA ILE A 88 9.32 10.04 -4.42
C ILE A 88 8.70 8.72 -4.84
N TRP A 89 8.91 8.28 -6.08
CA TRP A 89 8.32 7.02 -6.58
C TRP A 89 8.89 5.81 -5.85
N HIS A 90 10.19 5.84 -5.55
CA HIS A 90 10.82 4.82 -4.72
C HIS A 90 10.30 4.86 -3.28
N PHE A 91 10.04 6.06 -2.75
CA PHE A 91 9.51 6.21 -1.41
C PHE A 91 8.07 5.69 -1.30
N ILE A 92 7.22 6.01 -2.27
CA ILE A 92 5.85 5.49 -2.37
C ILE A 92 5.88 3.97 -2.51
N ALA A 93 6.74 3.42 -3.37
CA ALA A 93 6.87 1.98 -3.54
C ALA A 93 7.31 1.28 -2.24
N TYR A 94 8.28 1.85 -1.52
CA TYR A 94 8.69 1.37 -0.21
C TYR A 94 7.54 1.39 0.79
N CYS A 95 6.89 2.55 0.97
CA CYS A 95 5.84 2.74 1.95
C CYS A 95 4.61 1.88 1.65
N ALA A 96 4.13 1.85 0.41
CA ALA A 96 3.00 1.02 0.01
C ALA A 96 3.32 -0.47 0.12
N GLY A 97 4.52 -0.89 -0.32
CA GLY A 97 4.94 -2.28 -0.34
C GLY A 97 5.18 -2.88 1.05
N THR A 98 5.78 -2.12 1.97
CA THR A 98 6.09 -2.59 3.33
C THR A 98 4.95 -2.32 4.32
N GLY A 99 4.14 -1.29 4.07
CA GLY A 99 3.02 -0.90 4.91
C GLY A 99 1.98 -2.00 5.11
N GLY A 100 1.75 -2.84 4.08
CA GLY A 100 0.85 -4.00 4.15
C GLY A 100 1.18 -4.98 5.28
N SER A 101 2.42 -5.02 5.75
CA SER A 101 2.85 -5.91 6.84
C SER A 101 2.64 -5.34 8.23
N LEU A 102 2.18 -4.09 8.37
CA LEU A 102 1.91 -3.49 9.69
C LEU A 102 0.75 -4.17 10.41
N LEU A 103 -0.21 -4.69 9.63
CA LEU A 103 -1.26 -5.57 10.09
C LEU A 103 -1.08 -6.94 9.43
N ILE A 104 -1.27 -8.02 10.17
CA ILE A 104 -1.13 -9.37 9.61
C ILE A 104 -2.14 -9.70 8.50
N ILE A 105 -3.26 -8.97 8.45
CA ILE A 105 -4.26 -9.09 7.38
C ILE A 105 -3.97 -8.22 6.16
N GLY A 106 -3.00 -7.31 6.25
CA GLY A 106 -2.70 -6.35 5.18
C GLY A 106 -1.88 -6.91 4.04
N SER A 107 -1.53 -8.21 4.08
CA SER A 107 -0.84 -8.89 2.98
C SER A 107 -1.22 -10.37 2.89
N ALA A 108 -1.16 -10.93 1.68
CA ALA A 108 -1.37 -12.37 1.46
C ALA A 108 -0.39 -13.23 2.27
N ALA A 109 0.86 -12.77 2.43
CA ALA A 109 1.88 -13.44 3.23
C ALA A 109 1.49 -13.49 4.71
N GLY A 110 0.95 -12.39 5.26
CA GLY A 110 0.48 -12.33 6.63
C GLY A 110 -0.74 -13.25 6.88
N VAL A 111 -1.69 -13.29 5.95
CA VAL A 111 -2.84 -14.21 6.04
C VAL A 111 -2.39 -15.68 5.98
N ALA A 112 -1.43 -16.01 5.10
CA ALA A 112 -0.84 -17.34 5.07
C ALA A 112 -0.13 -17.70 6.38
N ALA A 113 0.63 -16.76 6.95
CA ALA A 113 1.32 -16.94 8.23
C ALA A 113 0.34 -17.20 9.40
N MET A 114 -0.82 -16.53 9.43
CA MET A 114 -1.87 -16.84 10.42
C MET A 114 -2.33 -18.29 10.33
N GLY A 115 -2.52 -18.82 9.11
CA GLY A 115 -2.95 -20.19 8.90
C GLY A 115 -1.89 -21.22 9.28
N MET A 116 -0.63 -20.95 8.96
CA MET A 116 0.51 -21.85 9.22
C MET A 116 0.89 -21.89 10.69
N GLU A 117 1.07 -20.73 11.32
CA GLU A 117 1.54 -20.60 12.70
C GLU A 117 0.40 -20.55 13.72
N LYS A 118 -0.86 -20.58 13.27
CA LYS A 118 -2.07 -20.47 14.09
C LYS A 118 -2.08 -19.25 15.01
N ILE A 119 -1.43 -18.17 14.57
CA ILE A 119 -1.40 -16.88 15.28
C ILE A 119 -2.67 -16.09 14.94
N ASN A 120 -3.26 -15.44 15.95
CA ASN A 120 -4.43 -14.58 15.76
C ASN A 120 -4.03 -13.12 15.53
N PHE A 121 -4.96 -12.34 14.96
CA PHE A 121 -4.76 -10.93 14.64
C PHE A 121 -4.32 -10.09 15.86
N MET A 122 -5.00 -10.22 17.01
CA MET A 122 -4.66 -9.47 18.23
C MET A 122 -3.27 -9.80 18.76
N TRP A 123 -2.88 -11.08 18.70
CA TRP A 123 -1.55 -11.52 19.11
C TRP A 123 -0.49 -10.89 18.22
N TYR A 124 -0.67 -10.91 16.90
CA TYR A 124 0.26 -10.25 15.99
C TYR A 124 0.34 -8.75 16.27
N LEU A 125 -0.80 -8.07 16.37
CA LEU A 125 -0.86 -6.64 16.60
C LEU A 125 -0.13 -6.22 17.88
N LYS A 126 -0.19 -7.03 18.93
CA LYS A 126 0.47 -6.75 20.21
C LYS A 126 1.97 -7.09 20.21
N ASN A 127 2.37 -8.19 19.58
CA ASN A 127 3.73 -8.73 19.71
C ASN A 127 4.63 -8.38 18.51
N ILE A 128 4.10 -8.44 17.29
CA ILE A 128 4.85 -8.23 16.05
C ILE A 128 4.56 -6.85 15.46
N GLY A 129 3.34 -6.34 15.61
CA GLY A 129 2.92 -5.02 15.13
C GLY A 129 3.90 -3.89 15.50
N PRO A 130 4.37 -3.78 16.76
CA PRO A 130 5.36 -2.76 17.13
C PRO A 130 6.70 -2.96 16.43
N LEU A 131 7.15 -4.20 16.25
CA LEU A 131 8.40 -4.53 15.54
C LEU A 131 8.28 -4.18 14.06
N ALA A 132 7.15 -4.53 13.43
CA ALA A 132 6.84 -4.19 12.05
C ALA A 132 6.79 -2.67 11.85
N MET A 133 6.14 -1.95 12.78
CA MET A 133 6.10 -0.49 12.79
C MET A 133 7.48 0.14 12.92
N MET A 134 8.31 -0.36 13.85
CA MET A 134 9.68 0.13 13.98
C MET A 134 10.51 -0.13 12.72
N GLY A 135 10.38 -1.30 12.10
CA GLY A 135 11.06 -1.61 10.83
C GLY A 135 10.61 -0.72 9.68
N PHE A 136 9.32 -0.46 9.58
CA PHE A 136 8.72 0.45 8.60
C PHE A 136 9.23 1.89 8.78
N LEU A 137 9.21 2.41 10.01
CA LEU A 137 9.70 3.76 10.29
C LEU A 137 11.22 3.86 10.11
N ALA A 138 11.97 2.84 10.52
CA ALA A 138 13.43 2.81 10.35
C ALA A 138 13.83 2.83 8.87
N GLY A 139 13.17 2.04 8.01
CA GLY A 139 13.43 2.07 6.58
C GLY A 139 12.97 3.38 5.92
N ALA A 140 11.84 3.94 6.35
CA ALA A 140 11.38 5.25 5.87
C ALA A 140 12.40 6.35 6.21
N ILE A 141 12.90 6.38 7.45
CA ILE A 141 13.94 7.33 7.88
C ILE A 141 15.24 7.08 7.11
N SER A 142 15.67 5.83 6.95
CA SER A 142 16.86 5.50 6.18
C SER A 142 16.76 5.98 4.74
N PHE A 143 15.59 5.84 4.11
CA PHE A 143 15.34 6.35 2.77
C PHE A 143 15.41 7.88 2.72
N MET A 144 14.72 8.56 3.65
CA MET A 144 14.75 10.03 3.74
C MET A 144 16.17 10.57 3.96
N LEU A 145 16.98 9.90 4.80
CA LEU A 145 18.38 10.25 5.00
C LEU A 145 19.20 10.02 3.73
N ASN A 146 18.95 8.93 3.00
CA ASN A 146 19.63 8.67 1.74
C ASN A 146 19.34 9.77 0.71
N VAL A 147 18.07 10.16 0.56
CA VAL A 147 17.70 11.28 -0.32
C VAL A 147 18.34 12.58 0.17
N PHE A 148 18.26 12.90 1.46
CA PHE A 148 18.79 14.16 2.00
C PHE A 148 20.32 14.33 1.83
N PHE A 149 21.10 13.25 1.92
CA PHE A 149 22.56 13.32 1.84
C PHE A 149 23.13 13.12 0.43
N PHE A 150 22.44 12.36 -0.43
CA PHE A 150 23.00 11.91 -1.70
C PHE A 150 22.27 12.42 -2.95
N LEU A 151 21.14 13.10 -2.80
CA LEU A 151 20.32 13.66 -3.89
C LEU A 151 19.99 15.13 -3.61
#